data_AF-A0A350IED1-F1
#
_entry.id   AF-A0A350IED1-F1
#
_cell.length_a   1.000
_cell.length_b   1.000
_cell.length_c   1.000
_cell.angle_alpha   90.00
_cell.angle_beta   90.00
_cell.angle_gamma   90.00
#
_symmetry.space_group_name_H-M   'P 1'
#
loop_
_entity.id
_entity.type
_entity.pdbx_description
1 polymer ?
#
loop_
_entity_poly.entity_id
_entity_poly.type
_entity_poly.pdbx_seq_one_letter_code
_entity_poly.pdbx_strand_id
1 'polypeptide(L)' 'QVANADGKTFLVLSQTAYDSLTTEQVDVLSGLTNVLPIPIKTIETLGGGSVRCMMAEIFLPVKQ' A
#
# COMPACT_ATOMS: atom_id res chain seq x y z
N GLN A 1 -3.61 1.11 -5.03
CA GLN A 1 -4.73 0.52 -4.28
C GLN A 1 -4.91 -0.90 -4.80
N VAL A 2 -5.26 -1.84 -3.93
CA VAL A 2 -5.58 -3.24 -4.32
C VAL A 2 -6.88 -3.66 -3.64
N ALA A 3 -7.59 -4.62 -4.20
CA ALA A 3 -8.80 -5.18 -3.61
C ALA A 3 -8.54 -6.59 -3.06
N ASN A 4 -9.15 -6.93 -1.93
CA ASN A 4 -9.19 -8.31 -1.46
C ASN A 4 -10.31 -9.11 -2.17
N ALA A 5 -10.44 -10.39 -1.82
CA ALA A 5 -11.48 -11.27 -2.38
C ALA A 5 -12.92 -10.79 -2.08
N ASP A 6 -13.12 -10.00 -1.02
CA ASP A 6 -14.41 -9.42 -0.65
C ASP A 6 -14.70 -8.08 -1.38
N GLY A 7 -13.81 -7.65 -2.28
CA GLY A 7 -13.91 -6.36 -2.98
C GLY A 7 -13.55 -5.14 -2.12
N LYS A 8 -13.07 -5.34 -0.88
CA LYS A 8 -12.62 -4.27 -0.01
C LYS A 8 -11.29 -3.71 -0.50
N THR A 9 -11.21 -2.39 -0.63
CA THR A 9 -10.02 -1.71 -1.17
C THR A 9 -9.05 -1.29 -0.07
N PHE A 10 -7.76 -1.41 -0.38
CA PHE A 10 -6.65 -1.07 0.50
C PHE A 10 -5.63 -0.19 -0.23
N LEU A 11 -5.27 0.93 0.40
CA LEU A 11 -4.15 1.75 0.00
C LEU A 11 -2.91 1.28 0.74
N VAL A 12 -2.06 0.53 0.05
CA VAL A 12 -0.81 0.02 0.62
C VAL A 12 0.30 1.06 0.47
N LEU A 13 0.98 1.37 1.57
CA LEU A 13 2.06 2.35 1.66
C LEU A 13 3.24 1.75 2.45
N SER A 14 4.46 2.23 2.24
CA SER A 14 5.52 1.95 3.22
C SER A 14 5.26 2.74 4.49
N GLN A 15 5.79 2.27 5.63
CA GLN A 15 5.71 3.02 6.89
C GLN A 15 6.31 4.43 6.72
N THR A 16 7.46 4.55 6.05
CA THR A 16 8.10 5.83 5.75
C THR A 16 7.19 6.77 4.94
N ALA A 17 6.47 6.24 3.94
CA ALA A 17 5.52 7.02 3.15
C ALA A 17 4.32 7.46 3.99
N TYR A 18 3.80 6.59 4.85
CA TYR A 18 2.72 6.94 5.76
C TYR A 18 3.13 8.03 6.76
N ASP A 19 4.31 7.90 7.37
CA ASP A 19 4.85 8.86 8.35
C ASP A 19 5.17 10.23 7.73
N SER A 20 5.27 10.31 6.39
CA SER A 20 5.46 11.57 5.66
C SER A 20 4.16 12.38 5.47
N LEU A 21 3.00 11.78 5.75
CA LEU A 21 1.70 12.41 5.62
C LEU A 21 1.36 13.25 6.86
N THR A 22 0.63 14.34 6.66
CA THR A 22 0.02 15.08 7.77
C THR A 22 -1.22 14.34 8.27
N THR A 23 -1.64 14.64 9.51
CA THR A 23 -2.87 14.08 10.09
C THR A 23 -4.08 14.34 9.19
N GLU A 24 -4.19 15.55 8.62
CA GLU A 24 -5.30 15.91 7.73
C GLU A 24 -5.31 15.05 6.46
N GLN A 25 -4.13 14.75 5.91
CA GLN A 25 -4.01 13.87 4.73
C GLN A 25 -4.39 12.43 5.09
N VAL A 26 -3.96 11.94 6.25
CA VAL A 26 -4.32 10.61 6.75
C VAL A 26 -5.84 10.50 6.96
N ASP A 27 -6.48 11.53 7.52
CA ASP A 27 -7.92 11.56 7.75
C ASP A 27 -8.70 11.51 6.43
N VAL A 28 -8.28 12.30 5.44
CA VAL A 28 -8.88 12.27 4.09
C VAL A 28 -8.73 10.90 3.45
N LEU A 29 -7.55 10.29 3.51
CA LEU A 29 -7.31 8.97 2.92
C LEU A 29 -8.10 7.87 3.63
N SER A 30 -8.18 7.91 4.96
CA SER A 30 -8.89 6.94 5.77
C SER A 30 -10.41 7.01 5.58
N GLY A 31 -10.94 8.20 5.22
CA GLY A 31 -12.34 8.36 4.83
C GLY A 31 -12.69 7.76 3.46
N LEU A 32 -11.70 7.55 2.58
CA LEU A 32 -11.90 7.05 1.21
C LEU A 32 -11.57 5.57 1.07
N THR A 33 -10.61 5.05 1.83
CA THR A 33 -10.14 3.67 1.71
C THR A 33 -9.40 3.20 2.97
N ASN A 34 -9.08 1.91 3.04
CA ASN A 34 -8.33 1.36 4.16
C ASN A 34 -6.84 1.56 3.93
N VAL A 35 -6.21 2.44 4.69
CA VAL A 35 -4.77 2.66 4.62
C VAL A 35 -4.04 1.52 5.34
N LEU A 36 -3.05 0.93 4.67
CA LEU A 36 -2.25 -0.18 5.20
C LEU A 36 -0.75 0.15 5.10
N PRO A 37 -0.15 0.71 6.15
CA PRO A 37 1.29 0.95 6.24
C PRO A 37 2.06 -0.35 6.46
N ILE A 38 3.11 -0.59 5.68
CA ILE A 38 3.96 -1.79 5.77
C ILE A 38 5.40 -1.39 6.12
N PRO A 39 5.97 -1.90 7.22
CA PRO A 39 7.35 -1.61 7.60
C PRO A 39 8.35 -2.42 6.76
N ILE A 40 8.92 -1.80 5.72
CA ILE A 40 9.91 -2.41 4.81
C ILE A 40 11.29 -1.72 4.89
N LYS A 41 11.69 -1.28 6.09
CA LYS A 41 12.89 -0.46 6.34
C LYS A 41 14.15 -0.96 5.63
N THR A 42 14.41 -2.26 5.64
CA THR A 42 15.60 -2.86 5.01
C THR A 42 15.65 -2.60 3.51
N ILE A 43 14.52 -2.75 2.81
CA ILE A 43 14.42 -2.53 1.36
C ILE A 43 14.55 -1.04 1.03
N GLU A 44 13.91 -0.17 1.80
CA GLU A 44 14.00 1.28 1.60
C GLU A 44 15.42 1.81 1.84
N THR A 45 16.08 1.32 2.89
CA THR A 45 17.39 1.83 3.31
C THR A 45 18.54 1.26 2.48
N LEU A 46 18.50 -0.03 2.15
CA LEU A 46 19.61 -0.73 1.49
C LEU A 46 19.38 -0.98 0.00
N GLY A 47 18.11 -1.14 -0.42
CA GLY A 47 17.75 -1.47 -1.80
C GLY A 47 17.20 -0.30 -2.61
N GLY A 48 16.83 0.82 -1.97
CA GLY A 48 16.23 2.00 -2.61
C GLY A 48 14.82 1.76 -3.18
N GLY A 49 14.18 0.64 -2.83
CA GLY A 49 12.81 0.30 -3.26
C GLY A 49 11.76 0.68 -2.22
N SER A 50 10.49 0.68 -2.62
CA SER A 50 9.34 0.87 -1.70
C SER A 50 8.29 -0.22 -1.89
N VAL A 51 7.18 -0.17 -1.15
CA VAL A 51 6.13 -1.21 -1.16
C VAL A 51 5.59 -1.44 -2.57
N ARG A 52 5.39 -0.37 -3.35
CA ARG A 52 4.94 -0.47 -4.74
C ARG A 52 5.90 -1.30 -5.62
N CYS A 53 7.20 -1.21 -5.39
CA CYS A 53 8.21 -1.97 -6.13
C CYS A 53 8.19 -3.47 -5.79
N MET A 54 7.59 -3.85 -4.65
CA MET A 54 7.51 -5.22 -4.16
C MET A 54 6.19 -5.92 -4.53
N MET A 55 5.31 -5.24 -5.28
CA MET A 55 3.99 -5.72 -5.62
C MET A 55 3.84 -5.89 -7.14
N ALA A 56 3.16 -6.95 -7.54
CA ALA A 56 2.69 -7.16 -8.90
C ALA A 56 1.25 -7.67 -8.85
N GLU A 57 0.35 -6.95 -9.49
CA GLU A 57 -1.05 -7.36 -9.61
C GLU A 57 -1.21 -8.30 -10.81
N ILE A 58 -1.90 -9.41 -10.60
CA ILE A 58 -2.21 -10.38 -11.65
C ILE A 58 -3.60 -10.06 -12.18
N PHE A 59 -3.64 -9.40 -13.34
CA PHE A 59 -4.91 -9.04 -14.00
C PHE A 59 -5.51 -10.16 -14.84
N LEU A 60 -4.79 -11.28 -15.01
CA LEU A 60 -5.28 -12.41 -15.78
C LEU A 60 -6.31 -13.21 -14.97
N PRO A 61 -7.35 -13.75 -15.62
CA PRO A 61 -8.29 -14.63 -14.95
C PRO A 61 -7.57 -15.89 -14.44
N VAL A 62 -8.08 -16.45 -13.34
CA VAL A 62 -7.61 -17.74 -12.84
C VAL A 62 -7.81 -18.78 -13.94
N LYS A 63 -6.76 -19.53 -14.28
CA LYS A 63 -6.90 -20.66 -15.21
C LYS A 63 -7.89 -21.64 -14.60
N GLN A 64 -8.94 -21.95 -15.37
CA GLN A 64 -9.87 -23.03 -15.06
C GLN A 64 -9.16 -24.38 -15.07
#